data_AF-A0A7J3SZV3-F1
#
_entry.id   AF-A0A7J3SZV3-F1
#
_cell.length_a   1.000
_cell.length_b   1.000
_cell.length_c   1.000
_cell.angle_alpha   90.00
_cell.angle_beta   90.00
_cell.angle_gamma   90.00
#
_symmetry.space_group_name_H-M   'P 1'
#
loop_
_entity.id
_entity.type
_entity.pdbx_description
1 polymer ?
#
loop_
_entity_poly.entity_id
_entity_poly.type
_entity_poly.pdbx_seq_one_letter_code
_entity_poly.pdbx_strand_id
1 'polypeptide(L)' 'ADEKKAIEMYKQIIETSRKESDETTAYLFMEILKDEESHHDTFETLLQQV' A
#
# COMPACT_ATOMS: atom_id res chain seq x y z
N ALA A 1 1.27 13.83 -4.09
CA ALA A 1 1.82 14.14 -5.43
C ALA A 1 2.74 13.04 -5.95
N ASP A 2 3.32 12.17 -5.14
CA ASP A 2 3.97 10.93 -5.63
C ASP A 2 3.41 9.65 -4.96
N GLU A 3 2.87 9.79 -3.76
CA GLU A 3 2.27 8.72 -2.95
C GLU A 3 1.10 7.99 -3.64
N LYS A 4 0.16 8.72 -4.26
CA LYS A 4 -0.95 8.10 -5.01
C LYS A 4 -0.46 7.23 -6.17
N LYS A 5 0.64 7.61 -6.82
CA LYS A 5 1.25 6.87 -7.92
C LYS A 5 1.96 5.61 -7.41
N ALA A 6 2.63 5.70 -6.25
CA ALA A 6 3.22 4.55 -5.59
C ALA A 6 2.16 3.53 -5.16
N ILE A 7 1.05 3.99 -4.55
CA ILE A 7 -0.09 3.14 -4.16
C ILE A 7 -0.66 2.40 -5.38
N GLU A 8 -0.89 3.10 -6.49
CA GLU A 8 -1.40 2.47 -7.70
C GLU A 8 -0.43 1.45 -8.28
N MET A 9 0.87 1.73 -8.24
CA MET A 9 1.93 0.80 -8.65
C MET A 9 1.96 -0.46 -7.77
N TYR A 10 1.87 -0.34 -6.44
CA TYR A 10 1.83 -1.49 -5.54
C TYR A 10 0.61 -2.37 -5.80
N LYS A 11 -0.55 -1.77 -6.06
CA LYS A 11 -1.77 -2.52 -6.41
C LYS A 11 -1.60 -3.33 -7.70
N GLN A 12 -0.95 -2.76 -8.72
CA GLN A 12 -0.65 -3.46 -9.98
C GLN A 12 0.34 -4.62 -9.79
N ILE A 13 1.36 -4.44 -8.94
CA ILE A 13 2.34 -5.49 -8.63
C ILE A 13 1.65 -6.65 -7.92
N ILE A 14 0.82 -6.39 -6.91
CA ILE A 14 0.04 -7.43 -6.19
C ILE A 14 -0.85 -8.21 -7.17
N GLU A 15 -1.54 -7.53 -8.08
CA GLU A 15 -2.40 -8.18 -9.08
C GLU A 15 -1.58 -9.08 -10.01
N THR A 16 -0.42 -8.61 -10.46
CA THR A 16 0.46 -9.37 -11.36
C THR A 16 1.05 -10.58 -10.64
N SER A 17 1.58 -10.41 -9.43
CA SER A 17 2.14 -11.50 -8.62
C SER A 17 1.10 -12.58 -8.32
N ARG A 18 -0.15 -12.21 -8.02
CA ARG A 18 -1.26 -13.18 -7.83
C ARG A 18 -1.59 -13.95 -9.11
N LYS A 19 -1.58 -13.30 -10.27
CA LYS A 19 -1.77 -13.98 -11.57
C LYS A 19 -0.67 -14.99 -11.85
N GLU A 20 0.55 -14.70 -11.41
CA GLU A 20 1.73 -15.56 -11.56
C GLU A 20 1.86 -16.60 -10.43
N SER A 21 0.93 -16.65 -9.47
CA SER A 21 1.00 -17.49 -8.26
C SER A 21 2.25 -17.21 -7.39
N ASP A 22 2.82 -16.02 -7.50
CA ASP A 22 3.87 -15.51 -6.61
C ASP A 22 3.24 -14.86 -5.37
N GLU A 23 2.81 -15.71 -4.44
CA GLU A 23 2.22 -15.28 -3.18
C GLU A 23 3.21 -14.53 -2.28
N THR A 24 4.51 -14.77 -2.43
CA THR A 24 5.53 -14.12 -1.57
C THR A 24 5.65 -12.65 -1.94
N THR A 25 5.75 -12.34 -3.24
CA THR A 25 5.79 -10.96 -3.71
C THR A 25 4.45 -10.25 -3.46
N ALA A 26 3.32 -10.93 -3.68
CA ALA A 26 2.01 -10.36 -3.39
C ALA A 26 1.85 -9.99 -1.90
N TYR A 27 2.31 -10.85 -0.99
CA TYR A 27 2.26 -10.60 0.45
C TYR A 27 3.16 -9.43 0.87
N LEU A 28 4.40 -9.38 0.37
CA LEU A 28 5.35 -8.31 0.66
C LEU A 28 4.79 -6.93 0.27
N PHE A 29 4.27 -6.79 -0.95
CA PHE A 29 3.70 -5.52 -1.40
C PHE A 29 2.38 -5.16 -0.70
N MET A 30 1.65 -6.16 -0.19
CA MET A 30 0.47 -5.93 0.64
C MET A 30 0.84 -5.38 2.02
N GLU A 31 1.93 -5.84 2.63
CA GLU A 31 2.44 -5.27 3.89
C GLU A 31 2.93 -3.82 3.69
N ILE A 32 3.68 -3.55 2.61
CA ILE A 32 4.12 -2.19 2.26
C ILE A 32 2.92 -1.25 2.06
N LEU A 33 1.89 -1.72 1.36
CA LEU A 33 0.68 -0.93 1.12
C LEU A 33 -0.08 -0.65 2.43
N LYS A 34 -0.16 -1.64 3.33
CA LYS A 34 -0.79 -1.50 4.64
C LYS A 34 -0.05 -0.50 5.53
N ASP A 35 1.28 -0.49 5.50
CA ASP A 35 2.09 0.46 6.25
C ASP A 35 1.89 1.90 5.74
N GLU A 36 1.75 2.09 4.43
CA GLU A 36 1.42 3.40 3.84
C GLU A 36 -0.03 3.85 4.14
N GLU A 37 -1.00 2.93 4.14
CA GLU A 37 -2.38 3.24 4.56
C GLU A 37 -2.46 3.53 6.06
N SER A 38 -1.68 2.84 6.91
CA SER A 38 -1.57 3.11 8.35
C SER A 38 -0.88 4.44 8.63
N HIS A 39 0.04 4.88 7.77
CA HIS A 39 0.57 6.24 7.78
C HIS A 39 -0.55 7.27 7.50
N HIS A 40 -1.43 7.00 6.54
CA HIS A 40 -2.58 7.86 6.22
C HIS A 40 -3.56 7.99 7.39
N ASP A 41 -3.92 6.88 8.06
CA ASP A 41 -4.80 6.88 9.24
C ASP A 41 -4.18 7.59 10.45
N THR A 42 -2.87 7.45 10.65
CA THR A 42 -2.15 8.13 11.73
C THR A 42 -2.09 9.64 11.47
N PHE A 43 -1.91 10.07 10.22
CA PHE A 43 -1.88 11.47 9.84
C PHE A 43 -3.26 12.13 9.96
N GLU A 44 -4.34 11.47 9.51
CA GLU A 44 -5.73 11.92 9.69
C GLU A 44 -6.08 12.04 11.19
N THR A 45 -5.70 11.04 11.99
CA THR A 45 -5.93 11.06 13.45
C THR A 45 -5.19 12.21 14.14
N LEU A 46 -3.95 12.52 13.71
CA LEU A 46 -3.19 13.66 14.23
C LEU A 46 -3.74 15.01 13.77
N LEU A 47 -4.24 15.12 12.53
CA LEU A 47 -4.84 16.35 12.02
C LEU A 47 -6.19 16.67 12.69
N GLN A 48 -6.93 15.64 13.09
CA GLN A 48 -8.21 15.78 13.78
C GLN A 48 -8.08 16.18 15.26
N GLN A 49 -6.86 16.16 15.82
CA GLN A 49 -6.54 16.60 17.19
C GLN A 49 -6.05 18.06 17.28
N VAL A 50 -6.05 18.82 16.18
CA VAL A 50 -5.63 20.24 16.13
C VAL A 50 -6.82 21.17 15.90
#